data_AF-A0AA38XZQ1-F1
#
_entry.id   AF-A0AA38XZQ1-F1
#
_cell.length_a   1.000
_cell.length_b   1.000
_cell.length_c   1.000
_cell.angle_alpha   90.00
_cell.angle_beta   90.00
_cell.angle_gamma   90.00
#
_symmetry.space_group_name_H-M   'P 1'
#
loop_
_entity.id
_entity.type
_entity.pdbx_description
1 polymer ?
#
loop_
_entity_poly.entity_id
_entity_poly.type
_entity_poly.pdbx_seq_one_letter_code
_entity_poly.pdbx_strand_id
1 'polypeptide(L)'
;MGEVGEIAIAPYAPRSILETLPCQLPKSQFEATGGDLEAEVSSSIRCLSNLQSTDLLSDSIWRDLFALTGTTRTFYSPESIISAWTTTCSQRRVSEFSIIKGSTIPIRLGGDTGWVNVAFTFSCQSIPVTQCRGILSLVLDNDGQWKIWLIRTILEQLEGCNDVDQLEPVRQPSSTHETQNRTEPNAASNHHFDCVVVGCGQAGLSAGGRLQALGISYVVLDKHEKIGDNWMTRYDSARLHTSREYGHLPFDRTFPLPYQEFLTKYDLARGYKDWVEKFGIDKHIWFSSTLQSGTWNEERRQYALEVRQKQPDGVNNSIMITCRYVIMATGGGGQIPITPTYPGRDIFQGTVLHSSEYKSAAGWRGKTGIVVGTANTAHDVAEDMVEADMSAITMVQRTQTYVLPYEYFKTISDRSYNADVPTVDADRDQYSMPHVLGRLMSRRALHAAASKEPERFDALERAGFRVERYGDIMWHILVKLGGHYMDVGCSDKIAKGLIKMKSDALPTHYTRTGLAFSDGSEIPADVIVFCTGFIGNMRTDVAQIFGEQVASRADDFWGLDEEGELNGAFKRHGQPDLFYVGGTVGHGRYLPRFVALQIKADIDGTPLPIYDGERRQKI
;
A
#
# COMPACT_ATOMS: atom_id res chain seq x y z
N MET A 1 -29.83 -26.84 -43.01
CA MET A 1 -28.68 -26.33 -42.23
C MET A 1 -29.11 -24.99 -41.67
N GLY A 2 -29.47 -24.94 -40.39
CA GLY A 2 -29.96 -23.72 -39.75
C GLY A 2 -28.78 -22.80 -39.42
N GLU A 3 -28.92 -21.53 -39.77
CA GLU A 3 -28.00 -20.45 -39.39
C GLU A 3 -27.95 -20.32 -37.86
N VAL A 4 -26.75 -20.46 -37.30
CA VAL A 4 -26.49 -20.16 -35.90
C VAL A 4 -26.33 -18.65 -35.82
N GLY A 5 -27.34 -17.98 -35.27
CA GLY A 5 -27.28 -16.53 -35.02
C GLY A 5 -26.13 -16.19 -34.07
N GLU A 6 -25.32 -15.20 -34.47
CA GLU A 6 -24.30 -14.61 -33.62
C GLU A 6 -24.93 -14.04 -32.35
N ILE A 7 -24.54 -14.60 -31.21
CA ILE A 7 -24.91 -14.06 -29.90
C ILE A 7 -24.13 -12.75 -29.74
N ALA A 8 -24.83 -11.62 -29.80
CA ALA A 8 -24.27 -10.32 -29.48
C ALA A 8 -23.85 -10.29 -27.99
N ILE A 9 -22.56 -10.48 -27.74
CA ILE A 9 -21.97 -10.30 -26.41
C ILE A 9 -21.93 -8.80 -26.14
N ALA A 10 -22.61 -8.35 -25.09
CA ALA A 10 -22.55 -6.95 -24.66
C ALA A 10 -21.07 -6.54 -24.44
N PRO A 11 -20.65 -5.34 -24.88
CA PRO A 11 -19.27 -4.92 -24.75
C PRO A 11 -18.84 -4.91 -23.28
N TYR A 12 -17.73 -5.59 -22.98
CA TYR A 12 -17.14 -5.63 -21.64
C TYR A 12 -16.73 -4.21 -21.22
N ALA A 13 -17.36 -3.69 -20.16
CA ALA A 13 -16.96 -2.44 -19.53
C ALA A 13 -15.72 -2.67 -18.66
N PRO A 14 -14.61 -1.95 -18.89
CA PRO A 14 -13.41 -2.04 -18.07
C PRO A 14 -13.70 -1.89 -16.57
N ARG A 15 -13.11 -2.75 -15.75
CA ARG A 15 -13.25 -2.68 -14.27
C ARG A 15 -12.34 -1.63 -13.62
N SER A 16 -11.37 -1.13 -14.38
CA SER A 16 -10.30 -0.26 -13.92
C SER A 16 -9.73 0.55 -15.09
N ILE A 17 -9.21 1.74 -14.79
CA ILE A 17 -8.40 2.51 -15.74
C ILE A 17 -7.18 1.72 -16.25
N LEU A 18 -6.65 0.80 -15.43
CA LEU A 18 -5.51 -0.04 -15.83
C LEU A 18 -5.82 -0.94 -17.04
N GLU A 19 -7.08 -1.15 -17.42
CA GLU A 19 -7.43 -1.96 -18.59
C GLU A 19 -7.49 -1.13 -19.89
N THR A 20 -7.47 0.20 -19.78
CA THR A 20 -7.59 1.13 -20.92
C THR A 20 -6.30 1.90 -21.22
N LEU A 21 -5.28 1.78 -20.36
CA LEU A 21 -3.98 2.42 -20.56
C LEU A 21 -3.21 1.75 -21.72
N PRO A 22 -2.63 2.52 -22.65
CA PRO A 22 -2.10 2.04 -23.92
C PRO A 22 -0.68 1.52 -23.70
N CYS A 23 -0.58 0.31 -23.17
CA CYS A 23 0.70 -0.33 -22.92
C CYS A 23 0.64 -1.82 -23.19
N GLN A 24 1.81 -2.38 -23.46
CA GLN A 24 2.00 -3.81 -23.66
C GLN A 24 3.41 -4.21 -23.20
N LEU A 25 3.62 -5.50 -22.94
CA LEU A 25 4.96 -6.02 -22.64
C LEU A 25 5.74 -6.13 -23.96
N PRO A 26 7.00 -5.67 -24.01
CA PRO A 26 7.73 -5.57 -25.25
C PRO A 26 8.25 -6.94 -25.67
N LYS A 27 8.42 -7.11 -26.97
CA LYS A 27 9.12 -8.24 -27.55
C LYS A 27 10.55 -7.81 -27.86
N SER A 28 11.53 -8.65 -27.52
CA SER A 28 12.94 -8.34 -27.76
C SER A 28 13.79 -9.59 -27.94
N GLN A 29 14.71 -9.55 -28.89
CA GLN A 29 15.56 -10.69 -29.29
C GLN A 29 17.05 -10.49 -28.95
N PHE A 30 17.37 -10.06 -27.72
CA PHE A 30 18.77 -10.00 -27.24
C PHE A 30 19.24 -11.32 -26.59
N GLU A 31 20.53 -11.66 -26.70
CA GLU A 31 21.09 -12.79 -25.94
C GLU A 31 21.33 -12.36 -24.49
N ALA A 32 20.70 -13.05 -23.52
CA ALA A 32 20.88 -12.74 -22.10
C ALA A 32 22.21 -13.27 -21.54
N THR A 33 22.87 -14.18 -22.27
CA THR A 33 24.07 -14.90 -21.85
C THR A 33 25.09 -14.89 -22.99
N GLY A 34 25.79 -13.77 -23.17
CA GLY A 34 26.80 -13.58 -24.22
C GLY A 34 27.02 -12.08 -24.47
N GLY A 35 28.27 -11.64 -24.61
CA GLY A 35 28.62 -10.21 -24.79
C GLY A 35 28.65 -9.38 -23.50
N ASP A 36 29.20 -8.17 -23.59
CA ASP A 36 29.15 -7.17 -22.52
C ASP A 36 27.90 -6.30 -22.72
N LEU A 37 26.75 -6.81 -22.27
CA LEU A 37 25.46 -6.11 -22.39
C LEU A 37 25.53 -4.70 -21.81
N GLU A 38 26.28 -4.49 -20.72
CA GLU A 38 26.47 -3.17 -20.12
C GLU A 38 27.17 -2.23 -21.10
N ALA A 39 28.24 -2.66 -21.76
CA ALA A 39 28.90 -1.86 -22.78
C ALA A 39 27.99 -1.52 -23.97
N GLU A 40 27.13 -2.45 -24.41
CA GLU A 40 26.19 -2.24 -25.50
C GLU A 40 25.17 -1.15 -25.18
N VAL A 41 24.54 -1.24 -24.01
CA VAL A 41 23.44 -0.36 -23.60
C VAL A 41 23.90 0.93 -22.93
N SER A 42 25.15 1.00 -22.47
CA SER A 42 25.65 2.17 -21.74
C SER A 42 25.64 3.46 -22.56
N SER A 43 25.72 3.34 -23.88
CA SER A 43 25.65 4.51 -24.76
C SER A 43 24.24 5.13 -24.80
N SER A 44 23.19 4.34 -24.53
CA SER A 44 21.79 4.76 -24.61
C SER A 44 21.44 5.88 -23.64
N ILE A 45 22.18 6.03 -22.53
CA ILE A 45 21.93 7.14 -21.59
C ILE A 45 22.22 8.51 -22.20
N ARG A 46 23.10 8.60 -23.20
CA ARG A 46 23.53 9.88 -23.78
C ARG A 46 22.38 10.63 -24.45
N CYS A 47 21.38 9.91 -24.95
CA CYS A 47 20.21 10.53 -25.55
C CYS A 47 19.37 11.33 -24.54
N LEU A 48 19.45 11.04 -23.23
CA LEU A 48 18.61 11.69 -22.21
C LEU A 48 18.83 13.21 -22.12
N SER A 49 20.02 13.70 -22.51
CA SER A 49 20.30 15.14 -22.57
C SER A 49 19.57 15.85 -23.71
N ASN A 50 19.13 15.10 -24.72
CA ASN A 50 18.39 15.59 -25.88
C ASN A 50 17.49 14.49 -26.44
N LEU A 51 16.50 14.06 -25.65
CA LEU A 51 15.65 12.91 -25.96
C LEU A 51 14.80 13.16 -27.21
N GLN A 52 14.87 12.27 -28.20
CA GLN A 52 14.12 12.35 -29.45
C GLN A 52 13.14 11.19 -29.60
N SER A 53 12.12 11.33 -30.46
CA SER A 53 11.15 10.26 -30.75
C SER A 53 11.82 9.00 -31.30
N THR A 54 12.96 9.16 -32.00
CA THR A 54 13.74 8.04 -32.53
C THR A 54 14.45 7.22 -31.45
N ASP A 55 14.58 7.72 -30.22
CA ASP A 55 15.18 6.98 -29.11
C ASP A 55 14.16 6.08 -28.40
N LEU A 56 12.88 6.34 -28.62
CA LEU A 56 11.76 5.72 -27.92
C LEU A 56 11.05 4.67 -28.79
N LEU A 57 10.48 3.65 -28.16
CA LEU A 57 9.45 2.83 -28.80
C LEU A 57 8.13 3.59 -28.92
N SER A 58 7.30 3.22 -29.89
CA SER A 58 6.00 3.86 -30.14
C SER A 58 5.01 3.74 -28.98
N ASP A 59 5.17 2.72 -28.15
CA ASP A 59 4.38 2.45 -26.93
C ASP A 59 5.20 2.71 -25.65
N SER A 60 6.19 3.60 -25.75
CA SER A 60 7.05 3.96 -24.61
C SER A 60 6.27 4.64 -23.48
N ILE A 61 6.77 4.43 -22.27
CA ILE A 61 6.17 4.93 -21.03
C ILE A 61 7.23 5.68 -20.25
N TRP A 62 6.85 6.78 -19.61
CA TRP A 62 7.66 7.40 -18.57
C TRP A 62 6.86 7.56 -17.30
N ARG A 63 7.37 7.02 -16.19
CA ARG A 63 6.83 7.27 -14.85
C ARG A 63 7.84 8.04 -14.00
N ASP A 64 7.40 9.16 -13.45
CA ASP A 64 8.19 10.01 -12.57
C ASP A 64 7.65 9.93 -11.14
N LEU A 65 8.54 9.61 -10.20
CA LEU A 65 8.30 9.71 -8.76
C LEU A 65 8.98 10.98 -8.23
N PHE A 66 8.33 12.12 -8.42
CA PHE A 66 8.71 13.44 -7.87
C PHE A 66 10.03 14.04 -8.40
N ALA A 67 10.80 13.35 -9.24
CA ALA A 67 12.15 13.78 -9.62
C ALA A 67 12.12 15.03 -10.52
N LEU A 68 11.27 14.99 -11.54
CA LEU A 68 11.17 16.04 -12.55
C LEU A 68 9.83 16.78 -12.50
N THR A 69 8.78 16.11 -12.04
CA THR A 69 7.41 16.63 -12.04
C THR A 69 6.94 17.13 -10.68
N GLY A 70 7.72 16.89 -9.61
CA GLY A 70 7.40 17.29 -8.23
C GLY A 70 6.17 16.58 -7.62
N THR A 71 5.56 15.66 -8.36
CA THR A 71 4.48 14.76 -7.94
C THR A 71 4.67 13.41 -8.63
N THR A 72 3.79 12.45 -8.42
CA THR A 72 3.75 11.26 -9.27
C THR A 72 3.01 11.56 -10.58
N ARG A 73 3.59 11.20 -11.72
CA ARG A 73 2.99 11.29 -13.07
C ARG A 73 3.38 10.08 -13.92
N THR A 74 2.51 9.67 -14.84
CA THR A 74 2.86 8.70 -15.89
C THR A 74 2.39 9.16 -17.29
N PHE A 75 3.29 9.06 -18.26
CA PHE A 75 3.12 9.46 -19.66
C PHE A 75 3.15 8.24 -20.58
N TYR A 76 2.32 8.24 -21.62
CA TYR A 76 1.95 7.05 -22.40
C TYR A 76 2.09 7.23 -23.92
N SER A 77 3.11 7.96 -24.37
CA SER A 77 3.52 8.01 -25.78
C SER A 77 4.84 8.76 -25.94
N PRO A 78 5.59 8.56 -27.03
CA PRO A 78 6.77 9.37 -27.34
C PRO A 78 6.51 10.88 -27.28
N GLU A 79 5.38 11.34 -27.82
CA GLU A 79 5.04 12.77 -27.90
C GLU A 79 4.83 13.37 -26.50
N SER A 80 4.04 12.69 -25.66
CA SER A 80 3.79 13.13 -24.29
C SER A 80 5.05 13.09 -23.43
N ILE A 81 5.89 12.05 -23.62
CA ILE A 81 7.19 11.92 -22.94
C ILE A 81 8.11 13.05 -23.34
N ILE A 82 8.33 13.30 -24.63
CA ILE A 82 9.29 14.33 -25.10
C ILE A 82 8.85 15.72 -24.69
N SER A 83 7.55 16.02 -24.79
CA SER A 83 6.99 17.30 -24.37
C SER A 83 7.25 17.56 -22.88
N ALA A 84 6.89 16.59 -22.03
CA ALA A 84 7.08 16.71 -20.59
C ALA A 84 8.56 16.66 -20.20
N TRP A 85 9.36 15.78 -20.80
CA TRP A 85 10.80 15.62 -20.51
C TRP A 85 11.56 16.89 -20.86
N THR A 86 11.35 17.45 -22.05
CA THR A 86 12.02 18.69 -22.48
C THR A 86 11.67 19.84 -21.55
N THR A 87 10.38 20.00 -21.24
CA THR A 87 9.89 21.07 -20.38
C THR A 87 10.46 20.95 -18.97
N THR A 88 10.33 19.78 -18.36
CA THR A 88 10.78 19.54 -16.98
C THR A 88 12.30 19.55 -16.87
N CYS A 89 13.05 18.95 -17.80
CA CYS A 89 14.52 19.01 -17.79
C CYS A 89 15.04 20.45 -17.90
N SER A 90 14.41 21.28 -18.73
CA SER A 90 14.75 22.70 -18.84
C SER A 90 14.43 23.46 -17.55
N GLN A 91 13.21 23.32 -17.03
CA GLN A 91 12.76 23.98 -15.79
C GLN A 91 13.61 23.57 -14.58
N ARG A 92 13.92 22.27 -14.47
CA ARG A 92 14.70 21.68 -13.38
C ARG A 92 16.20 21.86 -13.57
N ARG A 93 16.65 22.35 -14.73
CA ARG A 93 18.06 22.46 -15.14
C ARG A 93 18.81 21.15 -14.89
N VAL A 94 18.34 20.08 -15.52
CA VAL A 94 18.90 18.74 -15.35
C VAL A 94 20.32 18.68 -15.89
N SER A 95 21.19 17.98 -15.17
CA SER A 95 22.58 17.77 -15.54
C SER A 95 23.06 16.37 -15.11
N GLU A 96 24.23 15.97 -15.64
CA GLU A 96 25.03 14.86 -15.11
C GLU A 96 24.35 13.47 -15.16
N PHE A 97 23.70 13.14 -16.28
CA PHE A 97 23.28 11.76 -16.53
C PHE A 97 24.49 10.82 -16.49
N SER A 98 24.54 9.94 -15.49
CA SER A 98 25.64 8.99 -15.30
C SER A 98 25.10 7.60 -14.99
N ILE A 99 25.65 6.59 -15.64
CA ILE A 99 25.27 5.19 -15.40
C ILE A 99 25.77 4.75 -14.03
N ILE A 100 24.95 3.95 -13.36
CA ILE A 100 25.36 3.18 -12.18
C ILE A 100 25.99 1.89 -12.69
N LYS A 101 27.31 1.77 -12.59
CA LYS A 101 28.04 0.60 -13.07
C LYS A 101 27.54 -0.68 -12.41
N GLY A 102 27.42 -1.76 -13.18
CA GLY A 102 26.91 -3.05 -12.70
C GLY A 102 25.40 -3.08 -12.42
N SER A 103 24.65 -2.05 -12.83
CA SER A 103 23.18 -2.02 -12.70
C SER A 103 22.42 -2.62 -13.88
N THR A 104 23.15 -3.18 -14.86
CA THR A 104 22.57 -3.79 -16.05
C THR A 104 21.93 -5.13 -15.70
N ILE A 105 20.60 -5.22 -15.81
CA ILE A 105 19.84 -6.41 -15.45
C ILE A 105 18.98 -6.85 -16.64
N PRO A 106 19.27 -7.98 -17.31
CA PRO A 106 18.41 -8.53 -18.34
C PRO A 106 17.15 -9.16 -17.72
N ILE A 107 15.98 -8.83 -18.27
CA ILE A 107 14.68 -9.35 -17.85
C ILE A 107 14.08 -10.22 -18.95
N ARG A 108 13.69 -11.45 -18.59
CA ARG A 108 13.01 -12.41 -19.47
C ARG A 108 11.75 -12.95 -18.81
N LEU A 109 10.61 -12.76 -19.48
CA LEU A 109 9.29 -13.25 -19.01
C LEU A 109 8.76 -14.44 -19.84
N GLY A 110 9.68 -15.15 -20.53
CA GLY A 110 9.39 -16.27 -21.41
C GLY A 110 8.97 -15.87 -22.83
N GLY A 111 9.13 -16.79 -23.78
CA GLY A 111 8.92 -16.50 -25.20
C GLY A 111 9.85 -15.38 -25.69
N ASP A 112 9.32 -14.49 -26.53
CA ASP A 112 10.02 -13.32 -27.08
C ASP A 112 9.93 -12.08 -26.17
N THR A 113 9.32 -12.17 -25.00
CA THR A 113 9.12 -11.01 -24.10
C THR A 113 10.33 -10.75 -23.20
N GLY A 114 10.92 -9.57 -23.30
CA GLY A 114 12.07 -9.19 -22.46
C GLY A 114 12.61 -7.79 -22.77
N TRP A 115 13.46 -7.30 -21.88
CA TRP A 115 14.15 -6.00 -21.97
C TRP A 115 15.41 -6.02 -21.09
N VAL A 116 16.25 -4.99 -21.18
CA VAL A 116 17.42 -4.79 -20.32
C VAL A 116 17.20 -3.54 -19.48
N ASN A 117 17.26 -3.67 -18.16
CA ASN A 117 17.24 -2.53 -17.24
C ASN A 117 18.65 -1.98 -17.06
N VAL A 118 18.78 -0.65 -17.03
CA VAL A 118 20.03 0.07 -16.73
C VAL A 118 19.70 1.23 -15.81
N ALA A 119 20.32 1.30 -14.65
CA ALA A 119 20.12 2.41 -13.72
C ALA A 119 21.12 3.54 -13.95
N PHE A 120 20.68 4.75 -13.64
CA PHE A 120 21.48 5.96 -13.78
C PHE A 120 21.16 6.98 -12.68
N THR A 121 22.03 7.96 -12.51
CA THR A 121 21.84 9.12 -11.65
C THR A 121 21.79 10.39 -12.48
N PHE A 122 21.16 11.44 -11.95
CA PHE A 122 21.20 12.79 -12.49
C PHE A 122 20.91 13.80 -11.39
N SER A 123 21.28 15.06 -11.61
CA SER A 123 21.04 16.16 -10.69
C SER A 123 20.10 17.19 -11.31
N CYS A 124 19.24 17.80 -10.49
CA CYS A 124 18.44 18.96 -10.90
C CYS A 124 19.00 20.21 -10.22
N GLN A 125 19.46 21.19 -11.00
CA GLN A 125 20.18 22.37 -10.49
C GLN A 125 19.26 23.57 -10.21
N SER A 126 17.97 23.49 -10.56
CA SER A 126 16.96 24.45 -10.08
C SER A 126 16.72 24.27 -8.58
N ILE A 127 16.29 25.31 -7.87
CA ILE A 127 15.95 25.24 -6.44
C ILE A 127 14.59 24.52 -6.24
N PRO A 128 14.45 23.55 -5.30
CA PRO A 128 15.54 22.97 -4.51
C PRO A 128 16.41 22.07 -5.40
N VAL A 129 17.73 22.10 -5.15
CA VAL A 129 18.69 21.23 -5.85
C VAL A 129 18.45 19.80 -5.38
N THR A 130 18.29 18.88 -6.32
CA THR A 130 17.94 17.49 -6.00
C THR A 130 18.86 16.49 -6.67
N GLN A 131 19.16 15.43 -5.93
CA GLN A 131 19.81 14.23 -6.44
C GLN A 131 18.74 13.21 -6.82
N CYS A 132 18.84 12.65 -8.01
CA CYS A 132 17.83 11.77 -8.58
C CYS A 132 18.46 10.50 -9.15
N ARG A 133 17.64 9.45 -9.21
CA ARG A 133 17.95 8.20 -9.89
C ARG A 133 16.96 7.99 -11.02
N GLY A 134 17.38 7.30 -12.07
CA GLY A 134 16.47 6.73 -13.04
C GLY A 134 16.83 5.30 -13.43
N ILE A 135 15.89 4.65 -14.11
CA ILE A 135 16.05 3.32 -14.69
C ILE A 135 15.47 3.36 -16.11
N LEU A 136 16.30 3.01 -17.09
CA LEU A 136 15.86 2.75 -18.45
C LEU A 136 15.57 1.27 -18.61
N SER A 137 14.45 0.92 -19.23
CA SER A 137 14.22 -0.42 -19.78
C SER A 137 14.35 -0.34 -21.29
N LEU A 138 15.38 -1.00 -21.80
CA LEU A 138 15.78 -0.96 -23.19
C LEU A 138 15.36 -2.24 -23.90
N VAL A 139 14.90 -2.09 -25.14
CA VAL A 139 14.43 -3.16 -26.00
C VAL A 139 15.28 -3.13 -27.26
N LEU A 140 15.86 -4.27 -27.61
CA LEU A 140 16.44 -4.47 -28.93
C LEU A 140 15.28 -4.67 -29.91
N ASP A 141 15.08 -3.70 -30.80
CA ASP A 141 14.03 -3.72 -31.82
C ASP A 141 14.38 -4.65 -32.98
N ASN A 142 13.46 -4.76 -33.96
CA ASN A 142 13.64 -5.64 -35.12
C ASN A 142 14.75 -5.17 -36.08
N ASP A 143 15.18 -3.90 -35.98
CA ASP A 143 16.27 -3.32 -36.78
C ASP A 143 17.62 -3.45 -36.05
N GLY A 144 17.66 -4.16 -34.93
CA GLY A 144 18.86 -4.37 -34.12
C GLY A 144 19.30 -3.12 -33.36
N GLN A 145 18.40 -2.15 -33.14
CA GLN A 145 18.69 -0.93 -32.39
C GLN A 145 18.11 -1.01 -30.97
N TRP A 146 18.89 -0.54 -30.00
CA TRP A 146 18.40 -0.39 -28.63
C TRP A 146 17.50 0.85 -28.53
N LYS A 147 16.24 0.63 -28.16
CA LYS A 147 15.23 1.68 -27.96
C LYS A 147 14.77 1.70 -26.51
N ILE A 148 14.42 2.87 -26.02
CA ILE A 148 13.82 3.04 -24.70
C ILE A 148 12.34 2.67 -24.76
N TRP A 149 11.96 1.66 -24.01
CA TRP A 149 10.57 1.28 -23.79
C TRP A 149 10.01 1.94 -22.53
N LEU A 150 10.78 1.98 -21.45
CA LEU A 150 10.34 2.55 -20.18
C LEU A 150 11.41 3.44 -19.59
N ILE A 151 11.00 4.64 -19.17
CA ILE A 151 11.78 5.54 -18.33
C ILE A 151 11.14 5.54 -16.95
N ARG A 152 11.94 5.34 -15.91
CA ARG A 152 11.53 5.54 -14.52
C ARG A 152 12.47 6.57 -13.90
N THR A 153 11.94 7.60 -13.26
CA THR A 153 12.73 8.61 -12.55
C THR A 153 12.26 8.76 -11.12
N ILE A 154 13.19 8.94 -10.20
CA ILE A 154 12.94 8.89 -8.76
C ILE A 154 13.73 10.03 -8.10
N LEU A 155 13.05 10.87 -7.33
CA LEU A 155 13.69 11.82 -6.45
C LEU A 155 14.39 11.05 -5.32
N GLU A 156 15.72 11.14 -5.20
CA GLU A 156 16.46 10.48 -4.12
C GLU A 156 16.63 11.44 -2.93
N GLN A 157 17.26 12.60 -3.11
CA GLN A 157 17.59 13.49 -1.98
C GLN A 157 17.43 14.96 -2.34
N LEU A 158 17.26 15.80 -1.32
CA LEU A 158 17.48 17.25 -1.42
C LEU A 158 18.93 17.54 -1.06
N GLU A 159 19.63 18.30 -1.88
CA GLU A 159 21.01 18.67 -1.59
C GLU A 159 21.08 19.63 -0.39
N GLY A 160 22.08 19.44 0.48
CA GLY A 160 22.22 20.21 1.71
C GLY A 160 21.32 19.76 2.87
N CYS A 161 20.49 18.73 2.67
CA CYS A 161 19.71 18.09 3.73
C CYS A 161 20.36 16.78 4.20
N ASN A 162 19.97 16.31 5.38
CA ASN A 162 20.26 14.94 5.81
C ASN A 162 19.62 13.93 4.83
N ASP A 163 20.16 12.70 4.79
CA ASP A 163 19.62 11.63 3.97
C ASP A 163 18.28 11.14 4.53
N VAL A 164 17.22 11.19 3.71
CA VAL A 164 15.89 10.75 4.15
C VAL A 164 15.86 9.25 4.48
N ASP A 165 16.70 8.44 3.86
CA ASP A 165 16.81 6.97 3.97
C ASP A 165 17.81 6.49 5.03
N GLN A 166 18.46 7.40 5.77
CA GLN A 166 19.40 7.07 6.84
C GLN A 166 19.04 7.76 8.15
N LEU A 167 19.08 7.00 9.24
CA LEU A 167 18.95 7.53 10.59
C LEU A 167 19.86 6.73 11.50
N GLU A 168 20.73 7.41 12.24
CA GLU A 168 21.65 6.74 13.15
C GLU A 168 20.91 6.20 14.38
N PRO A 169 21.18 4.95 14.81
CA PRO A 169 20.65 4.43 16.06
C PRO A 169 21.07 5.30 17.26
N VAL A 170 20.16 5.50 18.21
CA VAL A 170 20.49 6.18 19.46
C VAL A 170 21.50 5.34 20.23
N ARG A 171 22.64 5.95 20.60
CA ARG A 171 23.62 5.30 21.47
C ARG A 171 22.96 4.99 22.81
N GLN A 172 22.82 3.71 23.15
CA GLN A 172 22.33 3.33 24.47
C GLN A 172 23.25 3.94 25.55
N PRO A 173 22.73 4.69 26.52
CA PRO A 173 23.47 4.93 27.75
C PRO A 173 23.75 3.57 28.39
N SER A 174 24.98 3.34 28.85
CA SER A 174 25.31 2.21 29.70
C SER A 174 24.28 2.10 30.83
N SER A 175 23.66 0.93 30.95
CA SER A 175 22.66 0.54 31.95
C SER A 175 22.75 1.31 33.27
N THR A 176 21.91 2.32 33.43
CA THR A 176 21.30 2.79 34.67
C THR A 176 20.37 3.95 34.30
N HIS A 177 19.18 3.95 34.89
CA HIS A 177 18.18 5.02 35.01
C HIS A 177 16.78 4.66 34.50
N GLU A 178 15.99 4.22 35.47
CA GLU A 178 14.67 4.74 35.83
C GLU A 178 13.79 5.23 34.67
N THR A 179 12.71 4.49 34.44
CA THR A 179 11.47 4.98 33.85
C THR A 179 10.94 6.17 34.65
N GLN A 180 11.47 7.36 34.38
CA GLN A 180 10.77 8.60 34.69
C GLN A 180 9.71 8.79 33.62
N ASN A 181 8.46 8.46 33.97
CA ASN A 181 7.30 9.07 33.35
C ASN A 181 7.48 10.59 33.46
N ARG A 182 7.95 11.25 32.39
CA ARG A 182 7.76 12.68 32.23
C ARG A 182 6.30 12.92 31.80
N THR A 183 5.40 12.68 32.74
CA THR A 183 4.14 13.40 32.84
C THR A 183 4.49 14.75 33.45
N GLU A 184 4.72 15.76 32.61
CA GLU A 184 4.39 17.18 32.81
C GLU A 184 5.01 17.96 31.62
N PRO A 185 4.20 18.42 30.65
CA PRO A 185 4.68 19.43 29.73
C PRO A 185 4.93 20.71 30.52
N ASN A 186 6.15 21.24 30.41
CA ASN A 186 6.51 22.54 30.96
C ASN A 186 5.46 23.55 30.47
N ALA A 187 4.64 24.10 31.38
CA ALA A 187 3.44 24.89 31.08
C ALA A 187 3.71 26.26 30.39
N ALA A 188 4.87 26.44 29.77
CA ALA A 188 5.32 27.66 29.12
C ALA A 188 5.94 27.45 27.72
N SER A 189 5.97 26.24 27.16
CA SER A 189 6.38 26.04 25.75
C SER A 189 5.15 25.93 24.86
N ASN A 190 4.98 26.84 23.90
CA ASN A 190 3.99 26.71 22.83
C ASN A 190 4.07 25.30 22.22
N HIS A 191 3.00 24.52 22.28
CA HIS A 191 2.90 23.19 21.66
C HIS A 191 2.80 23.32 20.14
N HIS A 192 3.87 23.80 19.51
CA HIS A 192 3.99 23.95 18.07
C HIS A 192 4.94 22.90 17.50
N PHE A 193 4.52 22.25 16.42
CA PHE A 193 5.32 21.30 15.65
C PHE A 193 5.30 21.71 14.17
N ASP A 194 6.31 21.34 13.40
CA ASP A 194 6.19 21.51 11.95
C ASP A 194 5.12 20.55 11.41
N CYS A 195 5.14 19.29 11.86
CA CYS A 195 4.26 18.23 11.39
C CYS A 195 3.62 17.42 12.54
N VAL A 196 2.32 17.13 12.42
CA VAL A 196 1.61 16.17 13.29
C VAL A 196 1.22 14.94 12.48
N VAL A 197 1.62 13.76 12.94
CA VAL A 197 1.26 12.48 12.32
C VAL A 197 0.16 11.81 13.15
N VAL A 198 -0.95 11.44 12.52
CA VAL A 198 -2.11 10.85 13.19
C VAL A 198 -2.14 9.34 12.92
N GLY A 199 -1.72 8.56 13.92
CA GLY A 199 -1.61 7.10 13.87
C GLY A 199 -0.15 6.63 13.95
N CYS A 200 0.12 5.67 14.84
CA CYS A 200 1.43 5.09 15.12
C CYS A 200 1.53 3.62 14.65
N GLY A 201 0.78 3.27 13.59
CA GLY A 201 1.02 2.05 12.83
C GLY A 201 2.26 2.16 11.93
N GLN A 202 2.57 1.12 11.17
CA GLN A 202 3.78 1.06 10.34
C GLN A 202 3.96 2.26 9.39
N ALA A 203 2.87 2.80 8.85
CA ALA A 203 2.91 3.92 7.92
C ALA A 203 3.23 5.25 8.64
N GLY A 204 2.63 5.48 9.81
CA GLY A 204 2.91 6.66 10.63
C GLY A 204 4.28 6.61 11.30
N LEU A 205 4.72 5.42 11.74
CA LEU A 205 6.09 5.21 12.23
C LEU A 205 7.14 5.50 11.14
N SER A 206 6.90 5.00 9.93
CA SER A 206 7.79 5.25 8.80
C SER A 206 7.83 6.74 8.47
N ALA A 207 6.67 7.41 8.38
CA ALA A 207 6.61 8.86 8.17
C ALA A 207 7.36 9.64 9.27
N GLY A 208 7.09 9.34 10.54
CA GLY A 208 7.78 9.96 11.69
C GLY A 208 9.31 9.76 11.63
N GLY A 209 9.76 8.55 11.32
CA GLY A 209 11.19 8.26 11.13
C GLY A 209 11.80 9.10 10.00
N ARG A 210 11.13 9.24 8.85
CA ARG A 210 11.61 10.07 7.73
C ARG A 210 11.64 11.55 8.06
N LEU A 211 10.66 12.05 8.82
CA LEU A 211 10.66 13.41 9.34
C LEU A 211 11.84 13.63 10.30
N GLN A 212 12.12 12.69 11.19
CA GLN A 212 13.25 12.74 12.12
C GLN A 212 14.60 12.74 11.38
N ALA A 213 14.77 11.89 10.36
CA ALA A 213 15.97 11.84 9.55
C ALA A 213 16.28 13.21 8.91
N LEU A 214 15.25 13.91 8.44
CA LEU A 214 15.35 15.25 7.84
C LEU A 214 15.38 16.40 8.87
N GLY A 215 15.36 16.10 10.18
CA GLY A 215 15.41 17.10 11.25
C GLY A 215 14.15 17.98 11.35
N ILE A 216 13.01 17.50 10.87
CA ILE A 216 11.72 18.23 10.94
C ILE A 216 11.11 18.04 12.34
N SER A 217 10.59 19.11 12.96
CA SER A 217 9.92 19.00 14.27
C SER A 217 8.57 18.28 14.11
N TYR A 218 8.36 17.18 14.83
CA TYR A 218 7.13 16.41 14.71
C TYR A 218 6.66 15.76 16.01
N VAL A 219 5.38 15.37 16.01
CA VAL A 219 4.78 14.48 16.99
C VAL A 219 3.87 13.47 16.29
N VAL A 220 3.88 12.22 16.77
CA VAL A 220 2.96 11.16 16.37
C VAL A 220 1.90 10.99 17.44
N LEU A 221 0.63 11.07 17.09
CA LEU A 221 -0.49 10.86 18.00
C LEU A 221 -1.07 9.46 17.79
N ASP A 222 -1.23 8.68 18.86
CA ASP A 222 -1.95 7.41 18.80
C ASP A 222 -2.89 7.23 20.00
N LYS A 223 -4.09 6.72 19.71
CA LYS A 223 -5.12 6.45 20.72
C LYS A 223 -4.77 5.26 21.62
N HIS A 224 -3.91 4.36 21.16
CA HIS A 224 -3.49 3.19 21.91
C HIS A 224 -2.46 3.55 22.99
N GLU A 225 -2.37 2.71 24.02
CA GLU A 225 -1.57 2.99 25.20
C GLU A 225 -0.08 2.66 24.98
N LYS A 226 0.22 1.73 24.05
CA LYS A 226 1.58 1.28 23.76
C LYS A 226 1.82 1.07 22.27
N ILE A 227 3.09 1.14 21.89
CA ILE A 227 3.55 0.76 20.56
C ILE A 227 3.15 -0.68 20.23
N GLY A 228 2.66 -0.92 19.01
CA GLY A 228 2.24 -2.24 18.55
C GLY A 228 0.82 -2.66 18.97
N ASP A 229 0.13 -1.89 19.80
CA ASP A 229 -1.24 -2.22 20.23
C ASP A 229 -2.25 -2.23 19.07
N ASN A 230 -1.98 -1.49 18.00
CA ASN A 230 -2.74 -1.56 16.74
C ASN A 230 -2.74 -2.99 16.13
N TRP A 231 -1.71 -3.78 16.42
CA TRP A 231 -1.63 -5.21 16.08
C TRP A 231 -2.11 -6.11 17.21
N MET A 232 -1.71 -5.84 18.46
CA MET A 232 -2.09 -6.68 19.61
C MET A 232 -3.59 -6.73 19.86
N THR A 233 -4.31 -5.67 19.48
CA THR A 233 -5.77 -5.60 19.56
C THR A 233 -6.49 -6.34 18.43
N ARG A 234 -5.77 -6.89 17.43
CA ARG A 234 -6.36 -7.81 16.44
C ARG A 234 -6.63 -9.19 17.06
N TYR A 235 -7.33 -10.02 16.32
CA TYR A 235 -7.58 -11.41 16.67
C TYR A 235 -6.29 -12.23 16.82
N ASP A 236 -6.34 -13.30 17.60
CA ASP A 236 -5.14 -14.00 18.06
C ASP A 236 -4.38 -14.71 16.93
N SER A 237 -5.10 -15.18 15.91
CA SER A 237 -4.52 -15.79 14.71
C SER A 237 -3.96 -14.77 13.69
N ALA A 238 -4.02 -13.47 13.97
CA ALA A 238 -3.59 -12.44 13.01
C ALA A 238 -2.09 -12.54 12.69
N ARG A 239 -1.81 -12.66 11.39
CA ARG A 239 -0.46 -12.70 10.79
C ARG A 239 -0.45 -12.00 9.44
N LEU A 240 0.73 -11.61 8.96
CA LEU A 240 0.87 -11.13 7.58
C LEU A 240 0.77 -12.30 6.58
N HIS A 241 0.11 -12.05 5.45
CA HIS A 241 0.09 -12.97 4.29
C HIS A 241 1.18 -12.65 3.25
N THR A 242 2.09 -11.73 3.58
CA THR A 242 3.29 -11.40 2.79
C THR A 242 4.53 -11.96 3.49
N SER A 243 5.62 -12.14 2.74
CA SER A 243 6.90 -12.59 3.31
C SER A 243 7.45 -11.62 4.35
N ARG A 244 8.27 -12.14 5.27
CA ARG A 244 8.97 -11.36 6.30
C ARG A 244 9.77 -10.20 5.71
N GLU A 245 10.44 -10.42 4.58
CA GLU A 245 11.27 -9.40 3.92
C GLU A 245 10.47 -8.20 3.43
N TYR A 246 9.16 -8.37 3.22
CA TYR A 246 8.25 -7.26 2.92
C TYR A 246 7.86 -6.45 4.17
N GLY A 247 8.00 -7.04 5.36
CA GLY A 247 7.50 -6.50 6.63
C GLY A 247 8.33 -5.39 7.28
N HIS A 248 9.59 -5.21 6.88
CA HIS A 248 10.52 -4.25 7.51
C HIS A 248 10.03 -2.79 7.46
N LEU A 249 10.47 -1.97 8.41
CA LEU A 249 10.35 -0.50 8.41
C LEU A 249 11.58 0.15 7.74
N PRO A 250 11.63 1.48 7.55
CA PRO A 250 12.81 2.16 7.02
C PRO A 250 14.10 1.96 7.83
N PHE A 251 15.23 2.34 7.23
CA PHE A 251 16.58 2.39 7.83
C PHE A 251 17.27 1.04 8.06
N ASP A 252 16.52 -0.01 8.42
CA ASP A 252 17.11 -1.33 8.70
C ASP A 252 16.09 -2.46 8.56
N ARG A 253 16.56 -3.71 8.56
CA ARG A 253 15.72 -4.91 8.64
C ARG A 253 15.19 -5.09 10.05
N THR A 254 13.96 -4.64 10.26
CA THR A 254 13.20 -4.80 11.51
C THR A 254 13.04 -6.26 11.93
N PHE A 255 12.95 -7.19 10.98
CA PHE A 255 12.68 -8.61 11.22
C PHE A 255 13.81 -9.50 10.69
N PRO A 256 15.03 -9.43 11.25
CA PRO A 256 16.14 -10.27 10.80
C PRO A 256 15.88 -11.76 11.10
N LEU A 257 16.70 -12.67 10.56
CA LEU A 257 16.66 -14.06 11.00
C LEU A 257 16.92 -14.15 12.52
N PRO A 258 16.22 -15.02 13.28
CA PRO A 258 15.37 -16.12 12.82
C PRO A 258 13.84 -15.85 12.89
N TYR A 259 13.36 -14.61 12.76
CA TYR A 259 11.91 -14.35 12.68
C TYR A 259 11.26 -15.24 11.60
N GLN A 260 10.03 -15.71 11.82
CA GLN A 260 9.33 -16.58 10.87
C GLN A 260 8.93 -15.87 9.57
N GLU A 261 8.62 -16.64 8.52
CA GLU A 261 8.24 -16.11 7.21
C GLU A 261 6.95 -15.27 7.26
N PHE A 262 5.94 -15.74 8.00
CA PHE A 262 4.67 -15.02 8.20
C PHE A 262 4.63 -14.39 9.59
N LEU A 263 4.96 -13.11 9.66
CA LEU A 263 5.02 -12.36 10.92
C LEU A 263 3.65 -12.33 11.60
N THR A 264 3.59 -12.79 12.85
CA THR A 264 2.39 -12.72 13.69
C THR A 264 2.19 -11.31 14.25
N LYS A 265 1.01 -11.02 14.81
CA LYS A 265 0.78 -9.77 15.56
C LYS A 265 1.81 -9.52 16.67
N TYR A 266 2.32 -10.58 17.30
CA TYR A 266 3.33 -10.49 18.36
C TYR A 266 4.71 -10.12 17.80
N ASP A 267 5.07 -10.70 16.65
CA ASP A 267 6.31 -10.35 15.97
C ASP A 267 6.28 -8.88 15.56
N LEU A 268 5.19 -8.43 14.93
CA LEU A 268 5.01 -7.04 14.49
C LEU A 268 5.10 -6.05 15.66
N ALA A 269 4.38 -6.32 16.76
CA ALA A 269 4.40 -5.45 17.93
C ALA A 269 5.82 -5.35 18.53
N ARG A 270 6.54 -6.47 18.63
CA ARG A 270 7.91 -6.51 19.15
C ARG A 270 8.88 -5.80 18.22
N GLY A 271 8.91 -6.17 16.94
CA GLY A 271 9.86 -5.59 15.98
C GLY A 271 9.67 -4.08 15.81
N TYR A 272 8.42 -3.59 15.78
CA TYR A 272 8.17 -2.16 15.70
C TYR A 272 8.52 -1.42 16.99
N LYS A 273 8.33 -2.04 18.16
CA LYS A 273 8.85 -1.50 19.42
C LYS A 273 10.36 -1.38 19.39
N ASP A 274 11.07 -2.46 19.02
CA ASP A 274 12.54 -2.48 18.98
C ASP A 274 13.07 -1.43 18.00
N TRP A 275 12.42 -1.25 16.85
CA TRP A 275 12.75 -0.22 15.87
C TRP A 275 12.56 1.20 16.41
N VAL A 276 11.44 1.46 17.07
CA VAL A 276 11.13 2.75 17.68
C VAL A 276 12.16 3.12 18.75
N GLU A 277 12.53 2.17 19.62
CA GLU A 277 13.57 2.37 20.65
C GLU A 277 14.95 2.58 20.03
N LYS A 278 15.31 1.77 19.02
CA LYS A 278 16.60 1.86 18.33
C LYS A 278 16.84 3.23 17.72
N PHE A 279 15.82 3.83 17.12
CA PHE A 279 15.93 5.13 16.44
C PHE A 279 15.42 6.31 17.28
N GLY A 280 15.03 6.08 18.55
CA GLY A 280 14.60 7.13 19.47
C GLY A 280 13.29 7.83 19.10
N ILE A 281 12.44 7.16 18.33
CA ILE A 281 11.15 7.69 17.85
C ILE A 281 10.15 7.77 19.00
N ASP A 282 10.32 6.95 20.06
CA ASP A 282 9.47 6.88 21.26
C ASP A 282 9.26 8.25 21.91
N LYS A 283 10.29 9.10 21.91
CA LYS A 283 10.27 10.45 22.48
C LYS A 283 9.33 11.41 21.75
N HIS A 284 8.93 11.06 20.54
CA HIS A 284 8.08 11.86 19.66
C HIS A 284 6.67 11.27 19.51
N ILE A 285 6.33 10.23 20.28
CA ILE A 285 5.00 9.59 20.24
C ILE A 285 4.21 10.00 21.49
N TRP A 286 3.00 10.50 21.28
CA TRP A 286 2.00 10.67 22.33
C TRP A 286 1.01 9.51 22.26
N PHE A 287 1.16 8.58 23.18
CA PHE A 287 0.20 7.48 23.39
C PHE A 287 -1.05 7.97 24.10
N SER A 288 -2.10 7.14 24.09
CA SER A 288 -3.39 7.45 24.70
C SER A 288 -3.97 8.80 24.26
N SER A 289 -3.57 9.26 23.07
CA SER A 289 -3.80 10.61 22.54
C SER A 289 -4.60 10.52 21.24
N THR A 290 -5.84 10.99 21.27
CA THR A 290 -6.73 11.02 20.11
C THR A 290 -6.85 12.45 19.61
N LEU A 291 -6.52 12.70 18.33
CA LEU A 291 -6.89 13.95 17.67
C LEU A 291 -8.43 14.01 17.55
N GLN A 292 -9.06 14.92 18.28
CA GLN A 292 -10.52 15.04 18.32
C GLN A 292 -11.04 15.95 17.23
N SER A 293 -10.42 17.11 17.08
CA SER A 293 -10.85 18.15 16.16
C SER A 293 -9.66 18.97 15.68
N GLY A 294 -9.82 19.67 14.56
CA GLY A 294 -8.84 20.64 14.10
C GLY A 294 -9.44 21.69 13.18
N THR A 295 -8.79 22.84 13.11
CA THR A 295 -9.17 23.93 12.20
C THR A 295 -7.96 24.38 11.39
N TRP A 296 -8.18 24.67 10.11
CA TRP A 296 -7.15 25.24 9.23
C TRP A 296 -7.28 26.77 9.22
N ASN A 297 -6.18 27.47 9.50
CA ASN A 297 -6.10 28.91 9.39
C ASN A 297 -5.36 29.30 8.10
N GLU A 298 -6.08 29.89 7.15
CA GLU A 298 -5.54 30.30 5.85
C GLU A 298 -4.44 31.37 5.97
N GLU A 299 -4.63 32.38 6.81
CA GLU A 299 -3.71 33.51 6.95
C GLU A 299 -2.36 33.09 7.53
N ARG A 300 -2.39 32.20 8.53
CA ARG A 300 -1.18 31.69 9.20
C ARG A 300 -0.60 30.45 8.54
N ARG A 301 -1.34 29.82 7.61
CA ARG A 301 -1.05 28.49 7.06
C ARG A 301 -0.73 27.46 8.14
N GLN A 302 -1.63 27.36 9.12
CA GLN A 302 -1.44 26.51 10.29
C GLN A 302 -2.74 25.82 10.70
N TYR A 303 -2.60 24.59 11.15
CA TYR A 303 -3.63 23.86 11.87
C TYR A 303 -3.57 24.19 13.37
N ALA A 304 -4.74 24.42 13.97
CA ALA A 304 -4.95 24.34 15.40
C ALA A 304 -5.70 23.04 15.73
N LEU A 305 -5.12 22.20 16.57
CA LEU A 305 -5.55 20.83 16.80
C LEU A 305 -5.91 20.62 18.27
N GLU A 306 -7.03 19.96 18.51
CA GLU A 306 -7.48 19.55 19.84
C GLU A 306 -7.16 18.06 20.05
N VAL A 307 -6.28 17.76 21.00
CA VAL A 307 -5.85 16.40 21.31
C VAL A 307 -6.37 15.98 22.68
N ARG A 308 -7.15 14.91 22.72
CA ARG A 308 -7.60 14.28 23.97
C ARG A 308 -6.61 13.24 24.43
N GLN A 309 -6.07 13.44 25.62
CA GLN A 309 -5.22 12.47 26.31
C GLN A 309 -6.02 11.75 27.40
N LYS A 310 -6.06 10.42 27.32
CA LYS A 310 -6.59 9.57 28.38
C LYS A 310 -5.50 9.39 29.44
N GLN A 311 -5.77 9.84 30.66
CA GLN A 311 -4.86 9.68 31.79
C GLN A 311 -5.11 8.35 32.54
N PRO A 312 -4.12 7.83 33.29
CA PRO A 312 -4.29 6.61 34.08
C PRO A 312 -5.37 6.69 35.16
N ASP A 313 -5.69 7.89 35.66
CA ASP A 313 -6.74 8.15 36.64
C ASP A 313 -8.16 8.22 36.03
N GLY A 314 -8.27 8.09 34.71
CA GLY A 314 -9.53 8.14 33.97
C GLY A 314 -10.02 9.55 33.63
N VAL A 315 -9.32 10.61 34.06
CA VAL A 315 -9.66 11.99 33.71
C VAL A 315 -9.07 12.33 32.35
N ASN A 316 -9.94 12.58 31.37
CA ASN A 316 -9.49 13.00 30.04
C ASN A 316 -9.06 14.47 30.08
N ASN A 317 -7.86 14.77 29.60
CA ASN A 317 -7.40 16.14 29.38
C ASN A 317 -7.44 16.46 27.89
N SER A 318 -7.86 17.67 27.55
CA SER A 318 -7.77 18.21 26.19
C SER A 318 -6.60 19.18 26.11
N ILE A 319 -5.73 19.01 25.13
CA ILE A 319 -4.54 19.83 24.89
C ILE A 319 -4.65 20.43 23.50
N MET A 320 -4.47 21.75 23.40
CA MET A 320 -4.38 22.45 22.12
C MET A 320 -2.93 22.46 21.64
N ILE A 321 -2.71 21.98 20.43
CA ILE A 321 -1.43 22.06 19.73
C ILE A 321 -1.59 22.74 18.38
N THR A 322 -0.50 23.21 17.80
CA THR A 322 -0.51 23.79 16.45
C THR A 322 0.55 23.15 15.57
N CYS A 323 0.29 23.09 14.27
CA CYS A 323 1.30 22.68 13.30
C CYS A 323 1.06 23.29 11.93
N ARG A 324 2.05 23.20 11.04
CA ARG A 324 1.85 23.53 9.62
C ARG A 324 1.28 22.33 8.86
N TYR A 325 1.85 21.14 9.07
CA TYR A 325 1.50 19.94 8.32
C TYR A 325 0.76 18.90 9.18
N VAL A 326 -0.19 18.21 8.56
CA VAL A 326 -0.85 17.03 9.12
C VAL A 326 -0.68 15.84 8.18
N ILE A 327 -0.19 14.72 8.70
CA ILE A 327 -0.16 13.43 7.99
C ILE A 327 -1.21 12.51 8.62
N MET A 328 -2.24 12.14 7.87
CA MET A 328 -3.18 11.10 8.29
C MET A 328 -2.57 9.73 7.99
N ALA A 329 -2.34 8.95 9.04
CA ALA A 329 -1.83 7.58 8.99
C ALA A 329 -2.73 6.62 9.79
N THR A 330 -4.05 6.78 9.61
CA THR A 330 -5.10 6.16 10.42
C THR A 330 -5.36 4.68 10.10
N GLY A 331 -4.54 4.04 9.25
CA GLY A 331 -4.62 2.62 8.90
C GLY A 331 -4.32 2.37 7.43
N GLY A 332 -4.49 1.12 6.97
CA GLY A 332 -4.26 0.76 5.56
C GLY A 332 -5.11 1.58 4.58
N GLY A 333 -6.35 1.93 4.95
CA GLY A 333 -7.20 2.87 4.21
C GLY A 333 -8.36 3.42 5.02
N GLY A 334 -8.20 3.55 6.34
CA GLY A 334 -9.28 3.87 7.29
C GLY A 334 -9.61 2.70 8.21
N GLN A 335 -10.35 2.95 9.29
CA GLN A 335 -10.71 1.96 10.32
C GLN A 335 -12.22 1.90 10.61
N ILE A 336 -13.05 2.53 9.77
CA ILE A 336 -14.51 2.52 9.92
C ILE A 336 -15.06 1.19 9.36
N PRO A 337 -15.61 0.29 10.20
CA PRO A 337 -16.16 -0.98 9.74
C PRO A 337 -17.35 -0.80 8.80
N ILE A 338 -17.45 -1.65 7.78
CA ILE A 338 -18.67 -1.79 6.99
C ILE A 338 -19.50 -2.87 7.67
N THR A 339 -20.53 -2.48 8.43
CA THR A 339 -21.42 -3.43 9.13
C THR A 339 -22.80 -3.43 8.49
N PRO A 340 -23.16 -4.46 7.69
CA PRO A 340 -24.50 -4.57 7.13
C PRO A 340 -25.55 -4.70 8.23
N THR A 341 -26.70 -4.08 8.03
CA THR A 341 -27.85 -4.19 8.94
C THR A 341 -28.89 -5.15 8.38
N TYR A 342 -29.31 -6.12 9.20
CA TYR A 342 -30.40 -7.04 8.88
C TYR A 342 -31.49 -6.97 9.95
N PRO A 343 -32.79 -7.08 9.60
CA PRO A 343 -33.89 -7.16 10.56
C PRO A 343 -33.75 -8.35 11.52
N GLY A 344 -34.36 -8.24 12.70
CA GLY A 344 -34.42 -9.34 13.69
C GLY A 344 -33.19 -9.47 14.60
N ARG A 345 -32.26 -8.50 14.58
CA ARG A 345 -31.05 -8.57 15.43
C ARG A 345 -31.39 -8.69 16.93
N ASP A 346 -32.48 -8.06 17.36
CA ASP A 346 -33.00 -8.04 18.72
C ASP A 346 -33.53 -9.39 19.23
N ILE A 347 -34.00 -10.26 18.32
CA ILE A 347 -34.50 -11.60 18.68
C ILE A 347 -33.43 -12.70 18.61
N PHE A 348 -32.29 -12.44 17.96
CA PHE A 348 -31.21 -13.42 17.82
C PHE A 348 -30.51 -13.65 19.15
N GLN A 349 -30.46 -14.92 19.58
CA GLN A 349 -29.92 -15.30 20.89
C GLN A 349 -28.39 -15.51 20.89
N GLY A 350 -27.76 -15.55 19.72
CA GLY A 350 -26.32 -15.71 19.58
C GLY A 350 -25.52 -14.41 19.62
N THR A 351 -24.22 -14.54 19.43
CA THR A 351 -23.28 -13.42 19.38
C THR A 351 -23.14 -12.90 17.95
N VAL A 352 -23.11 -11.57 17.78
CA VAL A 352 -22.87 -10.94 16.46
C VAL A 352 -21.73 -9.96 16.62
N LEU A 353 -20.71 -10.07 15.77
CA LEU A 353 -19.50 -9.25 15.81
C LEU A 353 -19.15 -8.78 14.40
N HIS A 354 -18.54 -7.60 14.28
CA HIS A 354 -17.66 -7.34 13.14
C HIS A 354 -16.26 -7.93 13.42
N SER A 355 -15.49 -8.23 12.38
CA SER A 355 -14.14 -8.78 12.52
C SER A 355 -13.16 -7.87 13.29
N SER A 356 -13.46 -6.58 13.39
CA SER A 356 -12.74 -5.62 14.25
C SER A 356 -12.95 -5.87 15.75
N GLU A 357 -14.04 -6.53 16.12
CA GLU A 357 -14.38 -6.88 17.51
C GLU A 357 -14.02 -8.34 17.85
N TYR A 358 -13.80 -9.16 16.82
CA TYR A 358 -13.41 -10.56 16.95
C TYR A 358 -12.02 -10.72 17.61
N LYS A 359 -11.88 -11.69 18.52
CA LYS A 359 -10.62 -12.00 19.21
C LYS A 359 -10.14 -13.43 18.99
N SER A 360 -10.98 -14.41 19.29
CA SER A 360 -10.70 -15.84 19.09
C SER A 360 -12.00 -16.63 19.15
N ALA A 361 -12.03 -17.79 18.50
CA ALA A 361 -13.13 -18.75 18.57
C ALA A 361 -13.12 -19.67 19.81
N ALA A 362 -12.09 -19.61 20.67
CA ALA A 362 -11.92 -20.54 21.79
C ALA A 362 -13.15 -20.67 22.71
N GLY A 363 -13.91 -19.58 22.91
CA GLY A 363 -15.13 -19.57 23.71
C GLY A 363 -16.37 -20.22 23.06
N TRP A 364 -16.25 -20.66 21.81
CA TRP A 364 -17.33 -21.27 21.02
C TRP A 364 -17.04 -22.72 20.65
N ARG A 365 -16.12 -23.39 21.33
CA ARG A 365 -15.89 -24.84 21.16
C ARG A 365 -17.20 -25.64 21.16
N GLY A 366 -17.38 -26.50 20.17
CA GLY A 366 -18.59 -27.31 19.99
C GLY A 366 -19.83 -26.54 19.51
N LYS A 367 -19.74 -25.21 19.33
CA LYS A 367 -20.85 -24.37 18.85
C LYS A 367 -20.82 -24.18 17.34
N THR A 368 -21.85 -23.53 16.81
CA THR A 368 -22.03 -23.25 15.39
C THR A 368 -21.69 -21.80 15.04
N GLY A 369 -21.04 -21.57 13.90
CA GLY A 369 -20.56 -20.26 13.48
C GLY A 369 -20.87 -19.92 12.03
N ILE A 370 -21.24 -18.67 11.77
CA ILE A 370 -21.33 -18.08 10.43
C ILE A 370 -20.28 -16.99 10.27
N VAL A 371 -19.57 -16.99 9.15
CA VAL A 371 -18.66 -15.93 8.74
C VAL A 371 -19.19 -15.27 7.48
N VAL A 372 -19.50 -13.97 7.52
CA VAL A 372 -20.02 -13.24 6.35
C VAL A 372 -18.88 -12.52 5.64
N GLY A 373 -18.58 -12.94 4.41
CA GLY A 373 -17.42 -12.47 3.64
C GLY A 373 -16.45 -13.61 3.32
N THR A 374 -15.58 -13.39 2.33
CA THR A 374 -14.69 -14.42 1.76
C THR A 374 -13.34 -13.86 1.31
N ALA A 375 -12.83 -12.83 1.98
CA ALA A 375 -11.46 -12.30 1.76
C ALA A 375 -10.52 -12.81 2.88
N ASN A 376 -9.29 -12.28 2.96
CA ASN A 376 -8.28 -12.65 3.97
C ASN A 376 -8.85 -12.81 5.40
N THR A 377 -9.47 -11.76 5.95
CA THR A 377 -10.00 -11.81 7.33
C THR A 377 -11.07 -12.89 7.53
N ALA A 378 -11.90 -13.15 6.53
CA ALA A 378 -12.91 -14.20 6.64
C ALA A 378 -12.29 -15.60 6.69
N HIS A 379 -11.23 -15.82 5.92
CA HIS A 379 -10.50 -17.09 5.93
C HIS A 379 -9.74 -17.28 7.24
N ASP A 380 -9.10 -16.23 7.78
CA ASP A 380 -8.42 -16.30 9.09
C ASP A 380 -9.42 -16.61 10.23
N VAL A 381 -10.60 -15.97 10.21
CA VAL A 381 -11.66 -16.22 11.21
C VAL A 381 -12.23 -17.63 11.07
N ALA A 382 -12.53 -18.08 9.85
CA ALA A 382 -13.07 -19.42 9.63
C ALA A 382 -12.04 -20.51 9.99
N GLU A 383 -10.75 -20.27 9.71
CA GLU A 383 -9.64 -21.13 10.11
C GLU A 383 -9.52 -21.24 11.63
N ASP A 384 -9.57 -20.12 12.36
CA ASP A 384 -9.58 -20.09 13.83
C ASP A 384 -10.81 -20.82 14.42
N MET A 385 -11.98 -20.69 13.80
CA MET A 385 -13.18 -21.43 14.20
C MET A 385 -13.03 -22.95 14.03
N VAL A 386 -12.40 -23.40 12.94
CA VAL A 386 -12.10 -24.83 12.74
C VAL A 386 -11.10 -25.32 13.79
N GLU A 387 -10.05 -24.55 14.06
CA GLU A 387 -9.00 -24.89 15.04
C GLU A 387 -9.51 -24.90 16.48
N ALA A 388 -10.60 -24.17 16.78
CA ALA A 388 -11.26 -24.17 18.07
C ALA A 388 -12.26 -25.32 18.30
N ASP A 389 -12.29 -26.34 17.42
CA ASP A 389 -13.25 -27.45 17.44
C ASP A 389 -14.73 -26.99 17.44
N MET A 390 -15.08 -25.98 16.66
CA MET A 390 -16.49 -25.63 16.44
C MET A 390 -17.23 -26.73 15.67
N SER A 391 -18.51 -26.97 15.98
CA SER A 391 -19.26 -28.11 15.44
C SER A 391 -19.72 -27.91 14.00
N ALA A 392 -19.93 -26.67 13.57
CA ALA A 392 -20.17 -26.32 12.17
C ALA A 392 -19.75 -24.88 11.88
N ILE A 393 -19.05 -24.67 10.78
CA ILE A 393 -18.64 -23.36 10.27
C ILE A 393 -19.23 -23.19 8.87
N THR A 394 -19.91 -22.07 8.62
CA THR A 394 -20.39 -21.72 7.27
C THR A 394 -19.95 -20.31 6.87
N MET A 395 -19.26 -20.20 5.73
CA MET A 395 -18.91 -18.92 5.12
C MET A 395 -20.00 -18.49 4.13
N VAL A 396 -20.44 -17.23 4.23
CA VAL A 396 -21.42 -16.63 3.32
C VAL A 396 -20.71 -15.79 2.27
N GLN A 397 -20.93 -16.12 1.00
CA GLN A 397 -20.27 -15.49 -0.14
C GLN A 397 -21.26 -14.76 -1.04
N ARG A 398 -21.05 -13.45 -1.22
CA ARG A 398 -21.88 -12.62 -2.11
C ARG A 398 -21.41 -12.64 -3.57
N THR A 399 -20.10 -12.51 -3.78
CA THR A 399 -19.47 -12.40 -5.10
C THR A 399 -18.28 -13.35 -5.18
N GLN A 400 -17.81 -13.62 -6.40
CA GLN A 400 -16.56 -14.36 -6.57
C GLN A 400 -15.40 -13.68 -5.80
N THR A 401 -14.49 -14.51 -5.28
CA THR A 401 -13.25 -14.07 -4.63
C THR A 401 -12.07 -14.50 -5.48
N TYR A 402 -11.16 -13.57 -5.78
CA TYR A 402 -9.85 -13.93 -6.32
C TYR A 402 -9.00 -14.65 -5.26
N VAL A 403 -8.72 -15.92 -5.50
CA VAL A 403 -7.85 -16.75 -4.65
C VAL A 403 -6.46 -16.77 -5.27
N LEU A 404 -5.47 -16.27 -4.53
CA LEU A 404 -4.07 -16.21 -4.93
C LEU A 404 -3.24 -17.10 -4.00
N PRO A 405 -2.86 -18.32 -4.44
CA PRO A 405 -1.91 -19.16 -3.73
C PRO A 405 -0.63 -18.42 -3.35
N TYR A 406 -0.22 -18.54 -2.08
CA TYR A 406 0.99 -17.90 -1.60
C TYR A 406 2.23 -18.36 -2.38
N GLU A 407 2.31 -19.62 -2.79
CA GLU A 407 3.48 -20.15 -3.51
C GLU A 407 3.71 -19.43 -4.85
N TYR A 408 2.62 -19.00 -5.50
CA TYR A 408 2.69 -18.24 -6.75
C TYR A 408 3.22 -16.84 -6.47
N PHE A 409 2.68 -16.19 -5.45
CA PHE A 409 3.10 -14.85 -5.05
C PHE A 409 4.56 -14.85 -4.58
N LYS A 410 4.97 -15.83 -3.78
CA LYS A 410 6.34 -15.99 -3.30
C LYS A 410 7.35 -16.07 -4.45
N THR A 411 7.05 -16.86 -5.48
CA THR A 411 7.91 -16.99 -6.68
C THR A 411 8.16 -15.65 -7.39
N ILE A 412 7.20 -14.71 -7.29
CA ILE A 412 7.32 -13.37 -7.86
C ILE A 412 8.03 -12.44 -6.86
N SER A 413 7.58 -12.43 -5.61
CA SER A 413 8.06 -11.52 -4.56
C SER A 413 9.53 -11.74 -4.22
N ASP A 414 9.99 -13.00 -4.13
CA ASP A 414 11.35 -13.35 -3.74
C ASP A 414 12.41 -12.89 -4.76
N ARG A 415 12.00 -12.54 -5.99
CA ARG A 415 12.91 -11.97 -6.99
C ARG A 415 13.45 -10.60 -6.57
N SER A 416 12.69 -9.86 -5.77
CA SER A 416 13.06 -8.52 -5.29
C SER A 416 13.20 -8.47 -3.78
N TYR A 417 12.22 -9.00 -3.02
CA TYR A 417 12.23 -8.98 -1.56
C TYR A 417 12.79 -10.29 -1.00
N ASN A 418 14.11 -10.33 -0.81
CA ASN A 418 14.82 -11.47 -0.23
C ASN A 418 15.96 -11.02 0.70
N ALA A 419 16.66 -11.99 1.29
CA ALA A 419 17.71 -11.74 2.26
C ALA A 419 18.99 -11.10 1.67
N ASP A 420 19.19 -11.13 0.36
CA ASP A 420 20.42 -10.66 -0.30
C ASP A 420 20.25 -9.28 -0.96
N VAL A 421 19.01 -8.91 -1.28
CA VAL A 421 18.68 -7.61 -1.88
C VAL A 421 18.40 -6.58 -0.77
N PRO A 422 19.05 -5.40 -0.79
CA PRO A 422 18.69 -4.30 0.08
C PRO A 422 17.22 -3.91 -0.11
N THR A 423 16.46 -3.81 0.98
CA THR A 423 15.01 -3.55 0.93
C THR A 423 14.67 -2.26 0.18
N VAL A 424 15.51 -1.23 0.29
CA VAL A 424 15.34 0.04 -0.43
C VAL A 424 15.46 -0.11 -1.95
N ASP A 425 16.31 -1.03 -2.44
CA ASP A 425 16.44 -1.27 -3.89
C ASP A 425 15.25 -2.07 -4.42
N ALA A 426 14.74 -3.03 -3.63
CA ALA A 426 13.50 -3.72 -3.92
C ALA A 426 12.29 -2.76 -3.94
N ASP A 427 12.24 -1.81 -3.00
CA ASP A 427 11.22 -0.77 -2.95
C ASP A 427 11.32 0.16 -4.19
N ARG A 428 12.53 0.61 -4.54
CA ARG A 428 12.76 1.43 -5.74
C ARG A 428 12.23 0.75 -7.00
N ASP A 429 12.58 -0.52 -7.22
CA ASP A 429 12.11 -1.24 -8.41
C ASP A 429 10.58 -1.43 -8.40
N GLN A 430 10.04 -1.90 -7.27
CA GLN A 430 8.60 -2.17 -7.11
C GLN A 430 7.74 -0.92 -7.30
N TYR A 431 8.10 0.18 -6.63
CA TYR A 431 7.24 1.37 -6.58
C TYR A 431 7.46 2.33 -7.74
N SER A 432 8.59 2.24 -8.46
CA SER A 432 8.80 2.98 -9.72
C SER A 432 8.19 2.31 -10.95
N MET A 433 7.91 1.00 -10.90
CA MET A 433 7.25 0.28 -11.99
C MET A 433 5.83 0.81 -12.23
N PRO A 434 5.45 1.25 -13.44
CA PRO A 434 4.07 1.66 -13.73
C PRO A 434 3.06 0.58 -13.34
N HIS A 435 1.97 0.98 -12.68
CA HIS A 435 0.98 0.05 -12.14
C HIS A 435 0.35 -0.84 -13.22
N VAL A 436 0.17 -0.30 -14.43
CA VAL A 436 -0.34 -1.06 -15.57
C VAL A 436 0.63 -2.16 -16.03
N LEU A 437 1.95 -1.91 -16.01
CA LEU A 437 2.94 -2.93 -16.32
C LEU A 437 3.02 -3.98 -15.22
N GLY A 438 2.94 -3.55 -13.96
CA GLY A 438 2.77 -4.46 -12.82
C GLY A 438 1.58 -5.41 -12.99
N ARG A 439 0.45 -4.90 -13.49
CA ARG A 439 -0.75 -5.68 -13.82
C ARG A 439 -0.49 -6.68 -14.95
N LEU A 440 0.13 -6.26 -16.06
CA LEU A 440 0.41 -7.16 -17.19
C LEU A 440 1.36 -8.29 -16.79
N MET A 441 2.43 -7.97 -16.05
CA MET A 441 3.39 -8.96 -15.55
C MET A 441 2.74 -9.93 -14.56
N SER A 442 1.99 -9.42 -13.58
CA SER A 442 1.36 -10.25 -12.56
C SER A 442 0.30 -11.16 -13.15
N ARG A 443 -0.58 -10.66 -14.05
CA ARG A 443 -1.56 -11.48 -14.77
C ARG A 443 -0.88 -12.61 -15.54
N ARG A 444 0.14 -12.30 -16.34
CA ARG A 444 0.87 -13.31 -17.11
C ARG A 444 1.46 -14.40 -16.22
N ALA A 445 2.14 -14.02 -15.15
CA ALA A 445 2.80 -14.97 -14.25
C ALA A 445 1.79 -15.80 -13.44
N LEU A 446 0.82 -15.13 -12.80
CA LEU A 446 -0.14 -15.76 -11.89
C LEU A 446 -1.17 -16.59 -12.64
N HIS A 447 -1.64 -16.16 -13.81
CA HIS A 447 -2.61 -16.94 -14.60
C HIS A 447 -1.96 -18.18 -15.19
N ALA A 448 -0.71 -18.09 -15.64
CA ALA A 448 0.04 -19.25 -16.10
C ALA A 448 0.36 -20.25 -14.98
N ALA A 449 0.52 -19.78 -13.73
CA ALA A 449 0.64 -20.66 -12.57
C ALA A 449 -0.71 -21.34 -12.27
N ALA A 450 -1.79 -20.57 -12.16
CA ALA A 450 -3.12 -21.09 -11.89
C ALA A 450 -3.61 -22.10 -12.95
N SER A 451 -3.31 -21.89 -14.23
CA SER A 451 -3.71 -22.81 -15.32
C SER A 451 -3.06 -24.20 -15.23
N LYS A 452 -1.98 -24.35 -14.44
CA LYS A 452 -1.29 -25.63 -14.25
C LYS A 452 -1.88 -26.46 -13.09
N GLU A 453 -2.72 -25.87 -12.25
CA GLU A 453 -3.35 -26.53 -11.10
C GLU A 453 -4.87 -26.34 -11.10
N PRO A 454 -5.60 -26.75 -12.16
CA PRO A 454 -7.05 -26.55 -12.26
C PRO A 454 -7.81 -27.17 -11.08
N GLU A 455 -7.38 -28.36 -10.64
CA GLU A 455 -8.03 -29.13 -9.58
C GLU A 455 -8.04 -28.40 -8.22
N ARG A 456 -7.04 -27.56 -7.93
CA ARG A 456 -7.02 -26.73 -6.72
C ARG A 456 -8.26 -25.82 -6.64
N PHE A 457 -8.66 -25.28 -7.79
CA PHE A 457 -9.81 -24.38 -7.91
C PHE A 457 -11.12 -25.15 -8.14
N ASP A 458 -11.09 -26.24 -8.90
CA ASP A 458 -12.27 -27.12 -9.10
C ASP A 458 -12.76 -27.69 -7.76
N ALA A 459 -11.84 -28.05 -6.86
CA ALA A 459 -12.19 -28.55 -5.53
C ALA A 459 -12.94 -27.50 -4.68
N LEU A 460 -12.56 -26.22 -4.77
CA LEU A 460 -13.27 -25.12 -4.13
C LEU A 460 -14.68 -24.94 -4.70
N GLU A 461 -14.81 -24.97 -6.03
CA GLU A 461 -16.12 -24.84 -6.68
C GLU A 461 -17.06 -26.00 -6.33
N ARG A 462 -16.55 -27.23 -6.27
CA ARG A 462 -17.33 -28.40 -5.81
C ARG A 462 -17.77 -28.27 -4.36
N ALA A 463 -17.00 -27.59 -3.51
CA ALA A 463 -17.38 -27.26 -2.14
C ALA A 463 -18.35 -26.06 -2.02
N GLY A 464 -18.74 -25.46 -3.15
CA GLY A 464 -19.67 -24.32 -3.20
C GLY A 464 -19.02 -22.95 -3.09
N PHE A 465 -17.68 -22.87 -3.13
CA PHE A 465 -16.96 -21.60 -3.15
C PHE A 465 -16.87 -21.06 -4.59
N ARG A 466 -17.38 -19.85 -4.82
CA ARG A 466 -17.32 -19.16 -6.11
C ARG A 466 -15.96 -18.49 -6.24
N VAL A 467 -15.02 -19.15 -6.90
CA VAL A 467 -13.67 -18.62 -7.12
C VAL A 467 -13.59 -17.77 -8.39
N GLU A 468 -12.82 -16.69 -8.33
CA GLU A 468 -12.26 -16.04 -9.52
C GLU A 468 -10.83 -16.59 -9.66
N ARG A 469 -10.57 -17.44 -10.66
CA ARG A 469 -9.26 -18.10 -10.82
C ARG A 469 -8.21 -17.17 -11.44
N TYR A 470 -8.66 -16.34 -12.37
CA TYR A 470 -7.84 -15.44 -13.19
C TYR A 470 -8.09 -13.97 -12.84
N GLY A 471 -8.01 -13.65 -11.55
CA GLY A 471 -8.23 -12.28 -11.05
C GLY A 471 -7.07 -11.33 -11.35
N ASP A 472 -7.30 -10.06 -11.01
CA ASP A 472 -6.33 -8.97 -11.16
C ASP A 472 -5.89 -8.45 -9.80
N ILE A 473 -4.73 -8.92 -9.32
CA ILE A 473 -4.20 -8.52 -8.02
C ILE A 473 -3.94 -7.01 -7.91
N MET A 474 -3.60 -6.34 -9.02
CA MET A 474 -3.33 -4.91 -9.00
C MET A 474 -4.61 -4.11 -8.83
N TRP A 475 -5.71 -4.54 -9.44
CA TRP A 475 -7.04 -3.97 -9.18
C TRP A 475 -7.45 -4.16 -7.70
N HIS A 476 -7.25 -5.36 -7.16
CA HIS A 476 -7.56 -5.63 -5.76
C HIS A 476 -6.77 -4.76 -4.78
N ILE A 477 -5.49 -4.50 -5.06
CA ILE A 477 -4.62 -3.69 -4.19
C ILE A 477 -4.85 -2.20 -4.39
N LEU A 478 -4.86 -1.71 -5.64
CA LEU A 478 -4.82 -0.27 -5.94
C LEU A 478 -6.20 0.38 -6.06
N VAL A 479 -7.25 -0.39 -6.36
CA VAL A 479 -8.61 0.14 -6.52
C VAL A 479 -9.48 -0.25 -5.33
N LYS A 480 -9.51 -1.54 -4.98
CA LYS A 480 -10.37 -2.03 -3.88
C LYS A 480 -9.74 -2.00 -2.50
N LEU A 481 -8.40 -1.97 -2.44
CA LEU A 481 -7.64 -2.14 -1.20
C LEU A 481 -8.09 -3.39 -0.40
N GLY A 482 -8.35 -4.50 -1.11
CA GLY A 482 -8.82 -5.76 -0.54
C GLY A 482 -9.70 -6.60 -1.47
N GLY A 483 -10.48 -7.50 -0.88
CA GLY A 483 -11.44 -8.33 -1.61
C GLY A 483 -10.83 -9.53 -2.37
N HIS A 484 -9.57 -9.88 -2.06
CA HIS A 484 -8.92 -11.12 -2.49
C HIS A 484 -8.60 -11.97 -1.26
N TYR A 485 -8.23 -13.23 -1.51
CA TYR A 485 -7.67 -14.12 -0.49
C TYR A 485 -6.27 -14.58 -0.93
N MET A 486 -5.28 -14.28 -0.09
CA MET A 486 -3.94 -14.85 -0.17
C MET A 486 -3.97 -16.22 0.49
N ASP A 487 -3.93 -17.28 -0.32
CA ASP A 487 -4.14 -18.62 0.19
C ASP A 487 -2.91 -19.18 0.87
N VAL A 488 -3.03 -19.36 2.18
CA VAL A 488 -2.03 -19.94 3.09
C VAL A 488 -2.52 -21.25 3.74
N GLY A 489 -3.59 -21.85 3.21
CA GLY A 489 -4.07 -23.19 3.61
C GLY A 489 -5.58 -23.30 3.86
N CYS A 490 -6.30 -22.19 4.07
CA CYS A 490 -7.73 -22.24 4.38
C CYS A 490 -8.59 -22.75 3.20
N SER A 491 -8.14 -22.58 1.95
CA SER A 491 -8.84 -23.16 0.78
C SER A 491 -8.98 -24.68 0.87
N ASP A 492 -7.95 -25.38 1.37
CA ASP A 492 -7.96 -26.83 1.50
C ASP A 492 -8.99 -27.30 2.56
N LYS A 493 -9.19 -26.52 3.63
CA LYS A 493 -10.23 -26.76 4.64
C LYS A 493 -11.64 -26.61 4.04
N ILE A 494 -11.86 -25.63 3.15
CA ILE A 494 -13.10 -25.48 2.38
C ILE A 494 -13.30 -26.67 1.44
N ALA A 495 -12.28 -27.02 0.64
CA ALA A 495 -12.34 -28.13 -0.31
C ALA A 495 -12.66 -29.49 0.36
N LYS A 496 -12.17 -29.70 1.58
CA LYS A 496 -12.45 -30.89 2.41
C LYS A 496 -13.81 -30.86 3.12
N GLY A 497 -14.57 -29.77 2.99
CA GLY A 497 -15.88 -29.60 3.62
C GLY A 497 -15.85 -29.32 5.12
N LEU A 498 -14.68 -28.99 5.68
CA LEU A 498 -14.57 -28.56 7.09
C LEU A 498 -15.21 -27.18 7.31
N ILE A 499 -15.20 -26.36 6.26
CA ILE A 499 -15.90 -25.08 6.20
C ILE A 499 -16.93 -25.18 5.07
N LYS A 500 -18.21 -25.00 5.42
CA LYS A 500 -19.30 -25.04 4.45
C LYS A 500 -19.45 -23.68 3.76
N MET A 501 -19.99 -23.68 2.55
CA MET A 501 -20.25 -22.45 1.79
C MET A 501 -21.74 -22.20 1.62
N LYS A 502 -22.15 -20.94 1.80
CA LYS A 502 -23.46 -20.41 1.41
C LYS A 502 -23.26 -19.29 0.40
N SER A 503 -23.39 -19.62 -0.89
CA SER A 503 -22.99 -18.76 -2.01
C SER A 503 -24.09 -18.50 -3.05
N ASP A 504 -25.24 -19.14 -2.84
CA ASP A 504 -26.40 -19.22 -3.73
C ASP A 504 -27.56 -18.29 -3.31
N ALA A 505 -27.57 -17.82 -2.06
CA ALA A 505 -28.57 -16.91 -1.53
C ALA A 505 -27.96 -15.87 -0.59
N LEU A 506 -28.58 -14.69 -0.51
CA LEU A 506 -28.13 -13.59 0.34
C LEU A 506 -28.83 -13.64 1.70
N PRO A 507 -28.15 -13.23 2.79
CA PRO A 507 -28.82 -13.04 4.08
C PRO A 507 -29.95 -12.02 3.97
N THR A 508 -31.06 -12.27 4.67
CA THR A 508 -32.24 -11.38 4.66
C THR A 508 -32.55 -10.82 6.04
N HIS A 509 -32.58 -11.67 7.07
CA HIS A 509 -32.90 -11.31 8.44
C HIS A 509 -32.33 -12.34 9.41
N TYR A 510 -32.14 -11.94 10.67
CA TYR A 510 -31.85 -12.88 11.75
C TYR A 510 -33.13 -13.61 12.16
N THR A 511 -32.97 -14.87 12.53
CA THR A 511 -34.00 -15.63 13.25
C THR A 511 -33.62 -15.67 14.74
N ARG A 512 -34.44 -16.31 15.57
CA ARG A 512 -34.07 -16.50 16.98
C ARG A 512 -32.79 -17.34 17.15
N THR A 513 -32.50 -18.22 16.21
CA THR A 513 -31.47 -19.28 16.30
C THR A 513 -30.38 -19.20 15.23
N GLY A 514 -30.47 -18.26 14.28
CA GLY A 514 -29.55 -18.22 13.15
C GLY A 514 -29.79 -17.06 12.19
N LEU A 515 -29.44 -17.29 10.93
CA LEU A 515 -29.55 -16.32 9.84
C LEU A 515 -30.38 -16.92 8.70
N ALA A 516 -31.41 -16.21 8.26
CA ALA A 516 -32.27 -16.61 7.15
C ALA A 516 -31.81 -15.99 5.83
N PHE A 517 -32.03 -16.71 4.73
CA PHE A 517 -31.55 -16.39 3.39
C PHE A 517 -32.69 -16.21 2.39
N SER A 518 -32.39 -15.55 1.27
CA SER A 518 -33.38 -15.16 0.25
C SER A 518 -34.04 -16.34 -0.48
N ASP A 519 -33.48 -17.54 -0.36
CA ASP A 519 -34.04 -18.79 -0.89
C ASP A 519 -34.98 -19.49 0.11
N GLY A 520 -35.23 -18.88 1.28
CA GLY A 520 -36.03 -19.44 2.36
C GLY A 520 -35.29 -20.38 3.30
N SER A 521 -34.00 -20.64 3.08
CA SER A 521 -33.18 -21.44 4.00
C SER A 521 -32.78 -20.66 5.26
N GLU A 522 -32.50 -21.39 6.33
CA GLU A 522 -31.93 -20.85 7.58
C GLU A 522 -30.66 -21.63 7.93
N ILE A 523 -29.61 -20.91 8.35
CA ILE A 523 -28.42 -21.52 8.93
C ILE A 523 -28.40 -21.20 10.43
N PRO A 524 -28.46 -22.21 11.33
CA PRO A 524 -28.29 -22.01 12.76
C PRO A 524 -26.90 -21.48 13.11
N ALA A 525 -26.82 -20.58 14.08
CA ALA A 525 -25.56 -19.99 14.52
C ALA A 525 -25.60 -19.57 15.99
N ASP A 526 -24.57 -19.94 16.74
CA ASP A 526 -24.29 -19.39 18.07
C ASP A 526 -23.47 -18.09 17.96
N VAL A 527 -22.72 -17.93 16.87
CA VAL A 527 -21.94 -16.73 16.54
C VAL A 527 -22.01 -16.39 15.06
N ILE A 528 -22.16 -15.10 14.74
CA ILE A 528 -22.09 -14.55 13.38
C ILE A 528 -21.00 -13.47 13.35
N VAL A 529 -20.00 -13.63 12.50
CA VAL A 529 -18.88 -12.68 12.35
C VAL A 529 -18.93 -12.03 10.97
N PHE A 530 -19.12 -10.72 10.93
CA PHE A 530 -19.06 -9.91 9.71
C PHE A 530 -17.60 -9.59 9.38
N CYS A 531 -17.09 -10.22 8.32
CA CYS A 531 -15.79 -9.93 7.73
C CYS A 531 -15.97 -9.09 6.46
N THR A 532 -16.72 -8.00 6.60
CA THR A 532 -17.27 -7.18 5.50
C THR A 532 -16.42 -5.97 5.15
N GLY A 533 -15.25 -5.84 5.77
CA GLY A 533 -14.24 -4.85 5.43
C GLY A 533 -14.48 -3.49 6.08
N PHE A 534 -13.84 -2.47 5.52
CA PHE A 534 -13.80 -1.11 6.06
C PHE A 534 -14.03 -0.10 4.94
N ILE A 535 -14.47 1.10 5.30
CA ILE A 535 -14.53 2.23 4.37
C ILE A 535 -13.09 2.63 4.02
N GLY A 536 -12.70 2.42 2.77
CA GLY A 536 -11.33 2.56 2.26
C GLY A 536 -10.94 3.99 1.85
N ASN A 537 -11.33 5.03 2.60
CA ASN A 537 -11.01 6.41 2.25
C ASN A 537 -10.78 7.30 3.49
N MET A 538 -9.53 7.73 3.72
CA MET A 538 -9.15 8.62 4.84
C MET A 538 -9.78 10.01 4.78
N ARG A 539 -10.34 10.42 3.63
CA ARG A 539 -11.15 11.64 3.54
C ARG A 539 -12.33 11.64 4.52
N THR A 540 -12.85 10.46 4.85
CA THR A 540 -13.90 10.32 5.87
C THR A 540 -13.39 10.65 7.28
N ASP A 541 -12.16 10.23 7.63
CA ASP A 541 -11.51 10.62 8.88
C ASP A 541 -11.26 12.14 8.91
N VAL A 542 -10.85 12.73 7.78
CA VAL A 542 -10.67 14.19 7.65
C VAL A 542 -11.98 14.94 7.87
N ALA A 543 -13.10 14.47 7.31
CA ALA A 543 -14.41 15.09 7.53
C ALA A 543 -14.81 15.06 9.01
N GLN A 544 -14.54 13.96 9.71
CA GLN A 544 -14.84 13.81 11.13
C GLN A 544 -14.00 14.74 12.03
N ILE A 545 -12.73 14.94 11.68
CA ILE A 545 -11.79 15.71 12.52
C ILE A 545 -11.79 17.20 12.17
N PHE A 546 -11.80 17.54 10.89
CA PHE A 546 -11.60 18.91 10.40
C PHE A 546 -12.87 19.52 9.77
N GLY A 547 -13.95 18.74 9.65
CA GLY A 547 -15.21 19.17 9.05
C GLY A 547 -15.24 19.08 7.52
N GLU A 548 -16.46 19.19 6.98
CA GLU A 548 -16.76 19.02 5.56
C GLU A 548 -16.02 20.03 4.65
N GLN A 549 -15.75 21.24 5.13
CA GLN A 549 -15.05 22.24 4.33
C GLN A 549 -13.62 21.80 3.98
N VAL A 550 -12.86 21.32 4.98
CA VAL A 550 -11.50 20.81 4.78
C VAL A 550 -11.54 19.53 3.95
N ALA A 551 -12.45 18.60 4.27
CA ALA A 551 -12.62 17.36 3.52
C ALA A 551 -13.01 17.61 2.06
N SER A 552 -13.80 18.64 1.75
CA SER A 552 -14.21 18.95 0.37
C SER A 552 -13.02 19.27 -0.55
N ARG A 553 -11.94 19.83 0.01
CA ARG A 553 -10.69 20.16 -0.70
C ARG A 553 -9.67 19.03 -0.69
N ALA A 554 -9.76 18.10 0.27
CA ALA A 554 -8.89 16.94 0.30
C ALA A 554 -9.30 15.94 -0.79
N ASP A 555 -8.31 15.32 -1.44
CA ASP A 555 -8.57 14.28 -2.43
C ASP A 555 -9.09 13.01 -1.75
N ASP A 556 -9.62 12.08 -2.53
CA ASP A 556 -9.86 10.73 -2.04
C ASP A 556 -8.52 10.02 -1.82
N PHE A 557 -8.41 9.27 -0.72
CA PHE A 557 -7.15 8.65 -0.32
C PHE A 557 -6.60 7.67 -1.36
N TRP A 558 -7.46 6.79 -1.87
CA TRP A 558 -7.06 5.62 -2.64
C TRP A 558 -7.86 5.52 -3.95
N GLY A 559 -7.53 4.55 -4.78
CA GLY A 559 -7.99 4.47 -6.17
C GLY A 559 -6.99 5.10 -7.12
N LEU A 560 -7.29 5.03 -8.42
CA LEU A 560 -6.39 5.46 -9.48
C LEU A 560 -7.00 6.60 -10.30
N ASP A 561 -6.18 7.56 -10.68
CA ASP A 561 -6.50 8.60 -11.65
C ASP A 561 -6.32 8.11 -13.10
N GLU A 562 -6.53 9.02 -14.06
CA GLU A 562 -6.45 8.70 -15.49
C GLU A 562 -5.05 8.31 -15.98
N GLU A 563 -4.00 8.69 -15.25
CA GLU A 563 -2.62 8.28 -15.56
C GLU A 563 -2.31 6.92 -14.90
N GLY A 564 -3.27 6.32 -14.19
CA GLY A 564 -3.09 5.10 -13.45
C GLY A 564 -2.29 5.30 -12.16
N GLU A 565 -2.23 6.53 -11.63
CA GLU A 565 -1.56 6.85 -10.37
C GLU A 565 -2.53 6.87 -9.19
N LEU A 566 -2.03 6.52 -7.99
CA LEU A 566 -2.84 6.64 -6.78
C LEU A 566 -3.38 8.06 -6.64
N ASN A 567 -4.61 8.20 -6.15
CA ASN A 567 -5.27 9.49 -5.89
C ASN A 567 -4.52 10.31 -4.84
N GLY A 568 -5.09 10.60 -3.67
CA GLY A 568 -4.49 11.49 -2.69
C GLY A 568 -3.28 10.92 -1.94
N ALA A 569 -3.04 9.60 -1.98
CA ALA A 569 -1.97 8.99 -1.19
C ALA A 569 -0.57 9.54 -1.54
N PHE A 570 0.21 9.89 -0.52
CA PHE A 570 1.63 10.27 -0.58
C PHE A 570 1.97 11.55 -1.36
N LYS A 571 0.97 12.35 -1.75
CA LYS A 571 1.16 13.59 -2.51
C LYS A 571 0.32 14.74 -1.95
N ARG A 572 0.58 15.96 -2.41
CA ARG A 572 -0.17 17.15 -2.01
C ARG A 572 -1.63 17.05 -2.46
N HIS A 573 -2.51 17.56 -1.62
CA HIS A 573 -3.94 17.67 -1.90
C HIS A 573 -4.34 19.07 -2.35
N GLY A 574 -5.59 19.21 -2.80
CA GLY A 574 -6.25 20.52 -2.88
C GLY A 574 -6.38 21.21 -1.51
N GLN A 575 -6.46 20.45 -0.42
CA GLN A 575 -6.33 20.97 0.95
C GLN A 575 -4.85 21.22 1.27
N PRO A 576 -4.45 22.46 1.60
CA PRO A 576 -3.05 22.77 1.90
C PRO A 576 -2.51 21.99 3.09
N ASP A 577 -1.23 21.59 2.99
CA ASP A 577 -0.41 21.07 4.09
C ASP A 577 -1.02 19.85 4.82
N LEU A 578 -1.93 19.13 4.15
CA LEU A 578 -2.46 17.82 4.55
C LEU A 578 -1.84 16.73 3.65
N PHE A 579 -1.57 15.57 4.22
CA PHE A 579 -1.10 14.39 3.46
C PHE A 579 -1.74 13.11 3.98
N TYR A 580 -1.86 12.12 3.11
CA TYR A 580 -2.22 10.76 3.49
C TYR A 580 -1.07 9.77 3.32
N VAL A 581 -0.91 8.89 4.31
CA VAL A 581 0.08 7.82 4.33
C VAL A 581 -0.58 6.53 4.82
N GLY A 582 -0.53 5.46 4.04
CA GLY A 582 -1.21 4.20 4.39
C GLY A 582 -0.84 3.03 3.48
N GLY A 583 -1.81 2.18 3.15
CA GLY A 583 -1.64 1.02 2.28
C GLY A 583 -1.03 -0.20 3.00
N THR A 584 -0.37 -1.06 2.22
CA THR A 584 0.37 -2.22 2.73
C THR A 584 1.67 -1.78 3.43
N VAL A 585 2.38 -2.71 4.08
CA VAL A 585 3.65 -2.40 4.77
C VAL A 585 4.67 -1.76 3.83
N GLY A 586 4.86 -2.27 2.62
CA GLY A 586 5.79 -1.66 1.65
C GLY A 586 5.37 -0.24 1.22
N HIS A 587 4.06 0.01 1.03
CA HIS A 587 3.58 1.37 0.70
C HIS A 587 3.90 2.31 1.86
N GLY A 588 3.56 1.89 3.08
CA GLY A 588 3.84 2.64 4.31
C GLY A 588 5.32 2.78 4.63
N ARG A 589 6.20 1.88 4.18
CA ARG A 589 7.66 1.98 4.36
C ARG A 589 8.27 2.98 3.39
N TYR A 590 8.02 2.80 2.10
CA TYR A 590 8.79 3.50 1.06
C TYR A 590 8.23 4.88 0.73
N LEU A 591 6.93 4.96 0.43
CA LEU A 591 6.34 6.18 -0.16
C LEU A 591 6.31 7.40 0.78
N PRO A 592 6.26 7.28 2.13
CA PRO A 592 6.34 8.45 3.01
C PRO A 592 7.63 9.23 2.93
N ARG A 593 8.70 8.68 2.35
CA ARG A 593 9.93 9.44 2.06
C ARG A 593 9.64 10.64 1.16
N PHE A 594 8.76 10.50 0.17
CA PHE A 594 8.42 11.60 -0.74
C PHE A 594 7.58 12.67 -0.04
N VAL A 595 6.72 12.27 0.91
CA VAL A 595 6.00 13.22 1.78
C VAL A 595 6.99 14.02 2.63
N ALA A 596 7.94 13.33 3.28
CA ALA A 596 8.95 13.99 4.10
C ALA A 596 9.84 14.95 3.28
N LEU A 597 10.27 14.54 2.08
CA LEU A 597 11.03 15.41 1.16
C LEU A 597 10.22 16.63 0.70
N GLN A 598 8.93 16.46 0.37
CA GLN A 598 8.04 17.57 0.02
C GLN A 598 7.88 18.57 1.17
N ILE A 599 7.70 18.07 2.40
CA ILE A 599 7.59 18.89 3.61
C ILE A 599 8.91 19.62 3.87
N LYS A 600 10.05 18.91 3.81
CA LYS A 600 11.38 19.51 4.03
C LYS A 600 11.66 20.65 3.06
N ALA A 601 11.44 20.39 1.77
CA ALA A 601 11.62 21.38 0.71
C ALA A 601 10.79 22.64 0.96
N ASP A 602 9.53 22.50 1.42
CA ASP A 602 8.64 23.63 1.68
C ASP A 602 8.91 24.34 3.02
N ILE A 603 9.40 23.65 4.04
CA ILE A 603 9.92 24.27 5.28
C ILE A 603 11.15 25.13 4.99
N ASP A 604 12.04 24.65 4.13
CA ASP A 604 13.25 25.37 3.74
C ASP A 604 12.95 26.54 2.76
N GLY A 605 11.68 26.78 2.43
CA GLY A 605 11.25 27.87 1.54
C GLY A 605 11.47 27.58 0.06
N THR A 606 11.74 26.33 -0.30
CA THR A 606 12.09 25.87 -1.64
C THR A 606 11.21 24.69 -2.05
N PRO A 607 9.87 24.83 -2.11
CA PRO A 607 8.97 23.73 -2.41
C PRO A 607 9.29 23.12 -3.79
N LEU A 608 9.09 21.81 -3.92
CA LEU A 608 9.24 21.13 -5.21
C LEU A 608 8.26 21.73 -6.24
N PRO A 609 8.75 22.13 -7.42
CA PRO A 609 7.88 22.64 -8.48
C PRO A 609 7.01 21.51 -9.04
N ILE A 610 5.71 21.76 -9.14
CA ILE A 610 4.75 20.80 -9.69
C ILE A 610 4.63 21.03 -11.20
N TYR A 611 4.76 19.96 -11.98
CA TYR A 611 4.50 19.98 -13.41
C TYR A 611 3.00 19.70 -13.67
N ASP A 612 2.27 20.73 -14.07
CA ASP A 612 0.84 20.69 -14.40
C ASP A 612 0.55 20.64 -15.91
N GLY A 613 1.53 20.22 -16.72
CA GLY A 613 1.32 20.02 -18.15
C GLY A 613 0.22 18.99 -18.45
N GLU A 614 -0.18 18.90 -19.73
CA GLU A 614 -1.35 18.14 -20.19
C GLU A 614 -1.53 16.81 -19.46
N ARG A 615 -2.72 16.63 -18.87
CA ARG A 615 -3.12 15.39 -18.21
C ARG A 615 -3.92 14.54 -19.18
N ARG A 616 -3.78 13.22 -19.07
CA ARG A 616 -4.62 12.29 -19.82
C ARG A 616 -6.09 12.55 -19.46
N GLN A 617 -6.94 12.71 -20.48
CA GLN A 617 -8.38 12.88 -20.29
C GLN A 617 -9.07 11.52 -20.09
N LYS A 618 -10.16 11.51 -19.33
CA LYS A 618 -11.09 10.37 -19.23
C LYS A 618 -11.57 10.00 -20.63
N ILE A 619 -11.32 8.76 -21.04
CA ILE A 619 -11.84 8.18 -22.29
C ILE A 619 -13.22 7.59 -22.04
#